data_AF-A0A401MH49-F1
#
_entry.id   AF-A0A401MH49-F1
#
_cell.length_a   1.000
_cell.length_b   1.000
_cell.length_c   1.000
_cell.angle_alpha   90.00
_cell.angle_beta   90.00
_cell.angle_gamma   90.00
#
_symmetry.space_group_name_H-M   'P 1'
#
loop_
_entity.id
_entity.type
_entity.pdbx_description
1 polymer ?
#
loop_
_entity_poly.entity_id
_entity_poly.type
_entity_poly.pdbx_seq_one_letter_code
_entity_poly.pdbx_strand_id
1 'polypeptide(L)'
;MVGPDAVRRQLVGEILDQFSEIGIKLLAWRSANIGPMCVDAMSETQGAAAGQTYRYRAMDALFALGPVVLLVLEDTEGRDHDSLYKAANELKGHSDPRLAASGTIRNSLGAVNVAMSLLHVSDSAAHSAREAVLLGGAARPADYSSADRMADYLTLLRAAQAPETRLFPQALAGVRGRLLSACWGSLTENGRRLAAERAAEGRLAEAECGRLLAAELPRGGTEDQFAELLSIPFDGSEPPCDMDRVQSLLRLHSLGLDSWEHAVLATSNYFPPMR
;
A
#
# COMPACT_ATOMS: atom_id res chain seq x y z
N MET A 1 6.67 3.89 12.81
CA MET A 1 7.23 3.20 11.63
C MET A 1 6.59 3.76 10.38
N VAL A 2 7.39 4.28 9.44
CA VAL A 2 6.93 4.63 8.10
C VAL A 2 7.06 3.39 7.21
N GLY A 3 5.96 3.00 6.57
CA GLY A 3 5.84 1.78 5.78
C GLY A 3 6.57 1.88 4.44
N PRO A 4 6.81 0.73 3.77
CA PRO A 4 7.51 0.70 2.49
C PRO A 4 6.76 1.45 1.38
N ASP A 5 5.43 1.50 1.48
CA ASP A 5 4.56 2.28 0.62
C ASP A 5 4.86 3.78 0.71
N ALA A 6 4.94 4.34 1.92
CA ALA A 6 5.31 5.74 2.12
C ALA A 6 6.77 6.03 1.74
N VAL A 7 7.70 5.10 2.00
CA VAL A 7 9.12 5.23 1.59
C VAL A 7 9.25 5.29 0.07
N ARG A 8 8.59 4.37 -0.65
CA ARG A 8 8.61 4.31 -2.12
C ARG A 8 7.94 5.52 -2.77
N ARG A 9 6.94 6.09 -2.12
CA ARG A 9 6.29 7.36 -2.49
C ARG A 9 7.06 8.60 -2.02
N GLN A 10 8.20 8.42 -1.35
CA GLN A 10 9.06 9.49 -0.82
C GLN A 10 8.36 10.43 0.17
N LEU A 11 7.42 9.91 0.96
CA LEU A 11 6.59 10.66 1.92
C LEU A 11 7.19 10.75 3.33
N VAL A 12 8.38 10.18 3.56
CA VAL A 12 9.01 10.17 4.90
C VAL A 12 9.21 11.59 5.44
N GLY A 13 9.71 12.52 4.62
CA GLY A 13 9.89 13.92 5.01
C GLY A 13 8.57 14.60 5.37
N GLU A 14 7.59 14.52 4.47
CA GLU A 14 6.24 15.08 4.66
C GLU A 14 5.57 14.58 5.94
N ILE A 15 5.69 13.28 6.24
CA ILE A 15 5.16 12.69 7.48
C ILE A 15 5.85 13.29 8.72
N LEU A 16 7.18 13.45 8.68
CA LEU A 16 7.94 14.03 9.78
C LEU A 16 7.63 15.52 9.98
N ASP A 17 7.36 16.24 8.90
CA ASP A 17 6.96 17.65 8.95
C ASP A 17 5.60 17.78 9.66
N GLN A 18 4.60 16.96 9.30
CA GLN A 18 3.29 16.95 9.99
C GLN A 18 3.39 16.58 11.48
N PHE A 19 4.26 15.65 11.86
CA PHE A 19 4.52 15.38 13.28
C PHE A 19 5.17 16.58 13.99
N SER A 20 6.12 17.24 13.31
CA SER A 20 6.84 18.38 13.86
C SER A 20 5.92 19.59 14.09
N GLU A 21 4.90 19.77 13.25
CA GLU A 21 3.88 20.82 13.40
C GLU A 21 3.06 20.68 14.69
N ILE A 22 2.89 19.47 15.20
CA ILE A 22 2.20 19.20 16.47
C ILE A 22 3.16 18.96 17.64
N GLY A 23 4.42 19.41 17.52
CA GLY A 23 5.40 19.34 18.60
C GLY A 23 6.04 17.97 18.83
N ILE A 24 5.89 17.01 17.90
CA ILE A 24 6.50 15.69 17.94
C ILE A 24 7.67 15.64 16.96
N LYS A 25 8.90 15.49 17.45
CA LYS A 25 10.10 15.55 16.60
C LYS A 25 10.84 14.23 16.50
N LEU A 26 11.60 14.09 15.42
CA LEU A 26 12.48 12.96 15.23
C LEU A 26 13.68 13.04 16.18
N LEU A 27 13.86 12.02 17.01
CA LEU A 27 15.05 11.87 17.86
C LEU A 27 16.10 10.98 17.18
N ALA A 28 15.69 9.80 16.71
CA ALA A 28 16.56 8.82 16.08
C ALA A 28 15.78 7.95 15.09
N TRP A 29 16.46 7.33 14.14
CA TRP A 29 15.80 6.49 13.13
C TRP A 29 16.68 5.35 12.62
N ARG A 30 16.05 4.35 12.00
CA ARG A 30 16.74 3.23 11.36
C ARG A 30 15.96 2.74 10.14
N SER A 31 16.64 2.54 9.02
CA SER A 31 16.08 1.80 7.88
C SER A 31 16.21 0.29 8.13
N ALA A 32 15.14 -0.47 7.93
CA ALA A 32 15.14 -1.91 8.17
C ALA A 32 14.28 -2.67 7.13
N ASN A 33 14.69 -3.89 6.79
CA ASN A 33 13.83 -4.81 6.04
C ASN A 33 13.05 -5.66 7.03
N ILE A 34 11.73 -5.74 6.84
CA ILE A 34 10.84 -6.56 7.67
C ILE A 34 10.56 -7.85 6.91
N GLY A 35 10.99 -8.97 7.46
CA GLY A 35 10.78 -10.30 6.86
C GLY A 35 9.44 -10.93 7.27
N PRO A 36 8.99 -11.98 6.56
CA PRO A 36 7.70 -12.63 6.80
C PRO A 36 7.47 -13.08 8.25
N MET A 37 8.51 -13.59 8.92
CA MET A 37 8.40 -14.00 10.33
C MET A 37 8.05 -12.84 11.27
N CYS A 38 8.56 -11.63 10.98
CA CYS A 38 8.22 -10.44 11.77
C CYS A 38 6.78 -10.00 11.48
N VAL A 39 6.34 -10.12 10.22
CA VAL A 39 4.94 -9.87 9.82
C VAL A 39 3.96 -10.79 10.55
N ASP A 40 4.28 -12.08 10.61
CA ASP A 40 3.49 -13.08 11.32
C ASP A 40 3.38 -12.72 12.82
N ALA A 41 4.52 -12.42 13.48
CA ALA A 41 4.56 -12.03 14.89
C ALA A 41 3.83 -10.70 15.20
N MET A 42 3.88 -9.73 14.29
CA MET A 42 3.09 -8.49 14.41
C MET A 42 1.59 -8.79 14.38
N SER A 43 1.17 -9.67 13.46
CA SER A 43 -0.24 -10.03 13.27
C SER A 43 -0.81 -10.77 14.48
N GLU A 44 -0.04 -11.69 15.07
CA GLU A 44 -0.40 -12.39 16.31
C GLU A 44 -0.59 -11.43 17.48
N THR A 45 0.33 -10.46 17.63
CA THR A 45 0.27 -9.46 18.70
C THR A 45 -0.96 -8.54 18.57
N GLN A 46 -1.47 -8.35 17.35
CA GLN A 46 -2.68 -7.58 17.07
C GLN A 46 -3.97 -8.42 17.19
N GLY A 47 -3.89 -9.66 17.69
CA GLY A 47 -5.05 -10.50 17.98
C GLY A 47 -5.67 -11.16 16.77
N ALA A 48 -4.90 -11.35 15.69
CA ALA A 48 -5.36 -12.14 14.54
C ALA A 48 -5.77 -13.56 14.97
N ALA A 49 -7.05 -13.89 14.80
CA ALA A 49 -7.53 -15.25 15.07
C ALA A 49 -6.93 -16.26 14.07
N ALA A 50 -6.73 -17.49 14.51
CA ALA A 50 -6.32 -18.60 13.65
C ALA A 50 -7.28 -18.69 12.44
N GLY A 51 -6.73 -18.56 11.23
CA GLY A 51 -7.50 -18.54 9.98
C GLY A 51 -7.63 -17.16 9.31
N GLN A 52 -7.29 -16.05 9.99
CA GLN A 52 -7.14 -14.74 9.32
C GLN A 52 -5.75 -14.56 8.69
N THR A 53 -4.82 -15.50 8.90
CA THR A 53 -3.43 -15.48 8.44
C THR A 53 -3.27 -15.17 6.95
N TYR A 54 -4.21 -15.62 6.09
CA TYR A 54 -4.17 -15.31 4.66
C TYR A 54 -4.43 -13.82 4.35
N ARG A 55 -5.20 -13.11 5.18
CA ARG A 55 -5.40 -11.66 5.06
C ARG A 55 -4.11 -10.91 5.41
N TYR A 56 -3.33 -11.46 6.33
CA TYR A 56 -2.03 -10.91 6.73
C TYR A 56 -0.91 -11.29 5.75
N ARG A 57 -1.05 -12.38 4.96
CA ARG A 57 -0.18 -12.65 3.81
C ARG A 57 -0.22 -11.54 2.76
N ALA A 58 -1.31 -10.78 2.67
CA ALA A 58 -1.33 -9.58 1.83
C ALA A 58 -0.31 -8.52 2.27
N MET A 59 0.11 -8.51 3.55
CA MET A 59 1.20 -7.64 4.04
C MET A 59 2.56 -8.05 3.46
N ASP A 60 2.76 -9.32 3.10
CA ASP A 60 4.02 -9.76 2.48
C ASP A 60 4.26 -8.98 1.18
N ALA A 61 3.19 -8.67 0.42
CA ALA A 61 3.28 -7.84 -0.78
C ALA A 61 3.69 -6.39 -0.48
N LEU A 62 3.23 -5.81 0.65
CA LEU A 62 3.66 -4.48 1.11
C LEU A 62 5.15 -4.48 1.50
N PHE A 63 5.57 -5.44 2.34
CA PHE A 63 6.95 -5.52 2.79
C PHE A 63 7.94 -5.96 1.70
N ALA A 64 7.46 -6.59 0.63
CA ALA A 64 8.26 -6.84 -0.57
C ALA A 64 8.58 -5.56 -1.38
N LEU A 65 7.91 -4.43 -1.11
CA LEU A 65 8.20 -3.16 -1.81
C LEU A 65 9.55 -2.56 -1.44
N GLY A 66 10.10 -2.90 -0.27
CA GLY A 66 11.37 -2.37 0.19
C GLY A 66 11.42 -2.16 1.71
N PRO A 67 12.40 -1.36 2.19
CA PRO A 67 12.61 -1.15 3.60
C PRO A 67 11.52 -0.26 4.23
N VAL A 68 11.35 -0.42 5.54
CA VAL A 68 10.65 0.54 6.40
C VAL A 68 11.63 1.54 6.99
N VAL A 69 11.10 2.67 7.47
CA VAL A 69 11.84 3.59 8.34
C VAL A 69 11.25 3.51 9.76
N LEU A 70 12.03 2.95 10.67
CA LEU A 70 11.72 2.94 12.10
C LEU A 70 12.12 4.29 12.69
N LEU A 71 11.20 4.91 13.42
CA LEU A 71 11.38 6.24 14.00
C LEU A 71 11.27 6.13 15.51
N VAL A 72 12.17 6.82 16.21
CA VAL A 72 12.05 7.17 17.62
C VAL A 72 11.69 8.65 17.64
N LEU A 73 10.50 8.95 18.13
CA LEU A 73 9.98 10.30 18.21
C LEU A 73 10.01 10.77 19.66
N GLU A 74 10.29 12.06 19.84
CA GLU A 74 10.23 12.72 21.14
C GLU A 74 9.18 13.82 21.14
N ASP A 75 8.60 14.05 22.31
CA ASP A 75 7.73 15.17 22.54
C ASP A 75 8.53 16.40 22.95
N THR A 76 8.32 17.52 22.26
CA THR A 76 9.00 18.79 22.55
C THR A 76 8.17 19.77 23.36
N GLU A 77 6.93 19.42 23.70
CA GLU A 77 5.98 20.28 24.40
C GLU A 77 5.76 19.89 25.88
N GLY A 78 6.35 18.78 26.32
CA GLY A 78 6.24 18.26 27.68
C GLY A 78 4.95 17.49 27.97
N ARG A 79 4.29 16.92 26.95
CA ARG A 79 3.12 16.04 27.11
C ARG A 79 3.49 14.79 27.90
N ASP A 80 2.54 14.30 28.70
CA ASP A 80 2.64 12.95 29.24
C ASP A 80 2.55 11.90 28.13
N HIS A 81 2.92 10.66 28.48
CA HIS A 81 2.96 9.56 27.51
C HIS A 81 1.59 9.30 26.86
N ASP A 82 0.50 9.26 27.63
CA ASP A 82 -0.82 8.92 27.10
C ASP A 82 -1.30 9.98 26.10
N SER A 83 -1.07 11.26 26.41
CA SER A 83 -1.38 12.40 25.55
C SER A 83 -0.54 12.41 24.28
N LEU A 84 0.75 12.03 24.37
CA LEU A 84 1.62 11.88 23.20
C LEU A 84 1.12 10.79 22.24
N TYR A 85 0.86 9.58 22.75
CA TYR A 85 0.36 8.48 21.92
C TYR A 85 -1.00 8.81 21.31
N LYS A 86 -1.88 9.46 22.08
CA LYS A 86 -3.18 9.91 21.58
C LYS A 86 -3.04 10.92 20.44
N ALA A 87 -2.26 11.99 20.63
CA ALA A 87 -2.06 13.02 19.61
C ALA A 87 -1.43 12.44 18.34
N ALA A 88 -0.45 11.53 18.47
CA ALA A 88 0.16 10.87 17.34
C ALA A 88 -0.82 9.95 16.57
N ASN A 89 -1.73 9.27 17.27
CA ASN A 89 -2.78 8.46 16.65
C ASN A 89 -3.88 9.30 16.00
N GLU A 90 -4.25 10.43 16.60
CA GLU A 90 -5.19 11.39 16.02
C GLU A 90 -4.64 11.97 14.70
N LEU A 91 -3.36 12.36 14.67
CA LEU A 91 -2.69 12.82 13.44
C LEU A 91 -2.57 11.72 12.39
N LYS A 92 -2.20 10.49 12.79
CA LYS A 92 -2.13 9.32 11.90
C LYS A 92 -3.47 9.09 11.18
N GLY A 93 -4.58 9.23 11.91
CA GLY A 93 -5.93 8.96 11.43
C GLY A 93 -6.35 7.50 11.53
N HIS A 94 -7.63 7.26 11.26
CA HIS A 94 -8.28 5.97 11.42
C HIS A 94 -7.57 4.83 10.66
N SER A 95 -7.62 3.60 11.17
CA SER A 95 -6.94 2.42 10.58
C SER A 95 -7.46 2.02 9.21
N ASP A 96 -8.75 2.24 8.96
CA ASP A 96 -9.32 2.28 7.61
C ASP A 96 -9.22 3.72 7.06
N PRO A 97 -8.39 3.97 6.04
CA PRO A 97 -8.23 5.29 5.45
C PRO A 97 -9.52 5.91 4.90
N ARG A 98 -10.50 5.09 4.49
CA ARG A 98 -11.81 5.56 4.00
C ARG A 98 -12.64 6.23 5.09
N LEU A 99 -12.32 5.93 6.36
CA LEU A 99 -12.93 6.51 7.56
C LEU A 99 -12.01 7.53 8.24
N ALA A 100 -10.81 7.77 7.70
CA ALA A 100 -9.88 8.74 8.25
C ALA A 100 -10.37 10.16 7.98
N ALA A 101 -10.38 11.01 9.01
CA ALA A 101 -10.82 12.39 8.89
C ALA A 101 -9.91 13.19 7.95
N SER A 102 -10.50 14.19 7.28
CA SER A 102 -9.75 15.15 6.47
C SER A 102 -8.65 15.81 7.31
N GLY A 103 -7.46 15.97 6.72
CA GLY A 103 -6.28 16.53 7.38
C GLY A 103 -5.43 15.52 8.17
N THR A 104 -5.90 14.30 8.41
CA THR A 104 -5.04 13.23 8.97
C THR A 104 -4.03 12.74 7.92
N ILE A 105 -2.89 12.18 8.35
CA ILE A 105 -1.84 11.68 7.45
C ILE A 105 -2.40 10.68 6.43
N ARG A 106 -3.17 9.68 6.90
CA ARG A 106 -3.73 8.63 6.04
C ARG A 106 -4.68 9.17 4.98
N ASN A 107 -5.47 10.18 5.31
CA ASN A 107 -6.39 10.80 4.35
C ASN A 107 -5.64 11.76 3.40
N SER A 108 -4.87 12.70 3.95
CA SER A 108 -4.21 13.78 3.20
C SER A 108 -3.14 13.27 2.24
N LEU A 109 -2.35 12.28 2.65
CA LEU A 109 -1.29 11.70 1.83
C LEU A 109 -1.79 10.51 0.98
N GLY A 110 -3.09 10.20 1.01
CA GLY A 110 -3.71 9.17 0.18
C GLY A 110 -3.20 7.76 0.49
N ALA A 111 -3.45 7.26 1.70
CA ALA A 111 -3.29 5.84 1.99
C ALA A 111 -4.19 4.99 1.08
N VAL A 112 -3.68 3.85 0.61
CA VAL A 112 -4.40 3.05 -0.38
C VAL A 112 -5.52 2.25 0.28
N ASN A 113 -5.21 1.55 1.37
CA ASN A 113 -6.16 0.71 2.12
C ASN A 113 -5.60 0.45 3.54
N VAL A 114 -6.23 -0.45 4.30
CA VAL A 114 -5.80 -0.80 5.67
C VAL A 114 -4.36 -1.36 5.72
N ALA A 115 -3.95 -2.10 4.68
CA ALA A 115 -2.60 -2.66 4.57
C ALA A 115 -1.58 -1.57 4.25
N MET A 116 -1.78 -0.92 3.10
CA MET A 116 -0.93 0.14 2.56
C MET A 116 -1.39 1.48 3.13
N SER A 117 -1.17 1.64 4.44
CA SER A 117 -1.68 2.75 5.24
C SER A 117 -0.61 3.77 5.65
N LEU A 118 0.52 3.80 4.92
CA LEU A 118 1.66 4.73 5.03
C LEU A 118 2.51 4.61 6.29
N LEU A 119 1.89 4.49 7.46
CA LEU A 119 2.60 4.48 8.73
C LEU A 119 1.85 3.73 9.84
N HIS A 120 2.64 3.26 10.80
CA HIS A 120 2.19 2.73 12.09
C HIS A 120 2.77 3.57 13.23
N VAL A 121 1.96 3.79 14.27
CA VAL A 121 2.33 4.46 15.52
C VAL A 121 1.77 3.62 16.66
N SER A 122 2.60 3.38 17.69
CA SER A 122 2.22 2.62 18.88
C SER A 122 1.08 3.29 19.64
N ASP A 123 0.25 2.52 20.35
CA ASP A 123 -0.90 3.06 21.09
C ASP A 123 -0.57 3.46 22.54
N SER A 124 0.55 2.97 23.08
CA SER A 124 0.95 3.20 24.47
C SER A 124 2.45 2.95 24.67
N ALA A 125 2.98 3.35 25.83
CA ALA A 125 4.37 3.09 26.20
C ALA A 125 4.68 1.58 26.25
N ALA A 126 3.74 0.77 26.76
CA ALA A 126 3.89 -0.69 26.77
C ALA A 126 3.89 -1.29 25.37
N HIS A 127 3.09 -0.75 24.45
CA HIS A 127 3.09 -1.17 23.04
C HIS A 127 4.39 -0.76 22.36
N SER A 128 4.83 0.48 22.57
CA SER A 128 6.08 1.00 22.00
C SER A 128 7.29 0.17 22.43
N ALA A 129 7.40 -0.20 23.71
CA ALA A 129 8.49 -1.05 24.20
C ALA A 129 8.48 -2.44 23.55
N ARG A 130 7.31 -3.07 23.39
CA ARG A 130 7.18 -4.38 22.72
C ARG A 130 7.52 -4.30 21.25
N GLU A 131 6.97 -3.31 20.55
CA GLU A 131 7.20 -3.08 19.12
C GLU A 131 8.66 -2.73 18.83
N ALA A 132 9.34 -1.99 19.71
CA ALA A 132 10.75 -1.69 19.59
C ALA A 132 11.61 -2.96 19.58
N VAL A 133 11.29 -3.95 20.42
CA VAL A 133 11.97 -5.25 20.41
C VAL A 133 11.62 -6.04 19.15
N LEU A 134 10.34 -6.09 18.79
CA LEU A 134 9.87 -6.87 17.64
C LEU A 134 10.41 -6.36 16.29
N LEU A 135 10.31 -5.04 16.06
CA LEU A 135 10.75 -4.37 14.83
C LEU A 135 12.26 -4.07 14.84
N GLY A 136 12.83 -3.82 16.02
CA GLY A 136 14.27 -3.63 16.20
C GLY A 136 15.05 -4.93 16.01
N GLY A 137 14.45 -6.07 16.38
CA GLY A 137 15.13 -7.35 16.37
C GLY A 137 16.36 -7.31 17.28
N ALA A 138 17.53 -7.62 16.74
CA ALA A 138 18.81 -7.54 17.47
C ALA A 138 19.43 -6.13 17.50
N ALA A 139 18.73 -5.10 17.00
CA ALA A 139 19.25 -3.74 16.95
C ALA A 139 19.45 -3.16 18.36
N ARG A 140 20.56 -2.45 18.53
CA ARG A 140 20.92 -1.69 19.71
C ARG A 140 20.68 -0.20 19.45
N PRO A 141 20.59 0.64 20.49
CA PRO A 141 20.45 2.10 20.32
C PRO A 141 21.52 2.71 19.40
N ALA A 142 22.75 2.20 19.42
CA ALA A 142 23.84 2.65 18.55
C ALA A 142 23.64 2.34 17.05
N ASP A 143 22.71 1.44 16.71
CA ASP A 143 22.37 1.11 15.32
C ASP A 143 21.33 2.07 14.73
N TYR A 144 20.86 3.05 15.51
CA TYR A 144 19.99 4.13 15.06
C TYR A 144 20.83 5.35 14.67
N SER A 145 20.50 5.94 13.52
CA SER A 145 21.04 7.22 13.07
C SER A 145 20.39 8.36 13.83
N SER A 146 21.16 9.41 14.09
CA SER A 146 20.65 10.68 14.63
C SER A 146 19.76 11.39 13.61
N ALA A 147 18.89 12.27 14.12
CA ALA A 147 17.89 12.98 13.31
C ALA A 147 18.50 13.81 12.17
N ASP A 148 19.70 14.38 12.33
CA ASP A 148 20.40 15.17 11.31
C ASP A 148 20.71 14.37 10.04
N ARG A 149 20.85 13.05 10.15
CA ARG A 149 21.10 12.15 9.01
C ARG A 149 19.87 11.88 8.16
N MET A 150 18.68 12.29 8.59
CA MET A 150 17.46 12.09 7.82
C MET A 150 17.51 12.81 6.46
N ALA A 151 18.05 14.02 6.41
CA ALA A 151 18.14 14.80 5.17
C ALA A 151 19.02 14.10 4.11
N ASP A 152 20.12 13.47 4.54
CA ASP A 152 21.00 12.68 3.67
C ASP A 152 20.24 11.48 3.08
N TYR A 153 19.48 10.77 3.92
CA TYR A 153 18.67 9.63 3.49
C TYR A 153 17.57 10.01 2.50
N LEU A 154 16.84 11.10 2.76
CA LEU A 154 15.82 11.60 1.83
C LEU A 154 16.43 12.02 0.48
N THR A 155 17.65 12.56 0.49
CA THR A 155 18.40 12.90 -0.72
C THR A 155 18.75 11.65 -1.52
N LEU A 156 19.23 10.59 -0.85
CA LEU A 156 19.50 9.30 -1.47
C LEU A 156 18.24 8.68 -2.08
N LEU A 157 17.11 8.67 -1.35
CA LEU A 157 15.84 8.13 -1.83
C LEU A 157 15.36 8.83 -3.12
N ARG A 158 15.46 10.16 -3.16
CA ARG A 158 15.13 10.97 -4.34
C ARG A 158 16.02 10.68 -5.54
N ALA A 159 17.30 10.39 -5.30
CA ALA A 159 18.24 10.04 -6.36
C ALA A 159 18.07 8.60 -6.86
N ALA A 160 17.60 7.69 -6.01
CA ALA A 160 17.51 6.25 -6.33
C ALA A 160 16.36 5.92 -7.30
N GLN A 161 15.22 6.61 -7.19
CA GLN A 161 14.05 6.39 -8.06
C GLN A 161 13.11 7.60 -8.07
N ALA A 162 12.24 7.69 -9.07
CA ALA A 162 11.14 8.65 -9.04
C ALA A 162 10.14 8.29 -7.93
N PRO A 163 9.47 9.28 -7.30
CA PRO A 163 8.41 8.99 -6.34
C PRO A 163 7.27 8.27 -7.03
N GLU A 164 6.81 7.19 -6.42
CA GLU A 164 5.61 6.51 -6.87
C GLU A 164 4.37 7.37 -6.57
N THR A 165 3.48 7.52 -7.55
CA THR A 165 2.27 8.36 -7.43
C THR A 165 0.99 7.60 -7.76
N ARG A 166 1.09 6.39 -8.30
CA ARG A 166 -0.07 5.58 -8.67
C ARG A 166 -0.76 5.09 -7.41
N LEU A 167 -2.04 5.39 -7.24
CA LEU A 167 -2.88 4.77 -6.21
C LEU A 167 -3.68 3.62 -6.86
N PHE A 168 -4.67 3.10 -6.13
CA PHE A 168 -5.49 2.00 -6.62
C PHE A 168 -6.11 2.24 -8.01
N PRO A 169 -6.76 3.39 -8.31
CA PRO A 169 -7.34 3.60 -9.61
C PRO A 169 -6.31 3.59 -10.74
N GLN A 170 -5.15 4.22 -10.54
CA GLN A 170 -4.11 4.28 -11.57
C GLN A 170 -3.46 2.92 -11.81
N ALA A 171 -3.23 2.14 -10.74
CA ALA A 171 -2.67 0.79 -10.85
C ALA A 171 -3.61 -0.14 -11.64
N LEU A 172 -4.90 -0.19 -11.28
CA LEU A 172 -5.86 -1.06 -11.96
C LEU A 172 -6.14 -0.60 -13.40
N ALA A 173 -6.28 0.71 -13.62
CA ALA A 173 -6.44 1.26 -14.96
C ALA A 173 -5.24 0.94 -15.87
N GLY A 174 -4.02 1.01 -15.34
CA GLY A 174 -2.80 0.65 -16.07
C GLY A 174 -2.79 -0.82 -16.51
N VAL A 175 -3.12 -1.74 -15.60
CA VAL A 175 -3.22 -3.17 -15.91
C VAL A 175 -4.29 -3.45 -16.95
N ARG A 176 -5.50 -2.89 -16.78
CA ARG A 176 -6.60 -3.05 -17.74
C ARG A 176 -6.30 -2.44 -19.09
N GLY A 177 -5.65 -1.28 -19.13
CA GLY A 177 -5.19 -0.66 -20.38
C GLY A 177 -4.22 -1.56 -21.16
N ARG A 178 -3.28 -2.21 -20.47
CA ARG A 178 -2.37 -3.19 -21.09
C ARG A 178 -3.09 -4.45 -21.57
N LEU A 179 -4.06 -4.96 -20.80
CA LEU A 179 -4.91 -6.08 -21.22
C LEU A 179 -5.70 -5.75 -22.50
N LEU A 180 -6.39 -4.59 -22.52
CA LEU A 180 -7.17 -4.13 -23.66
C LEU A 180 -6.31 -3.90 -24.91
N SER A 181 -5.08 -3.41 -24.72
CA SER A 181 -4.13 -3.26 -25.83
C SER A 181 -3.71 -4.61 -26.40
N ALA A 182 -3.49 -5.61 -25.53
CA ALA A 182 -3.10 -6.96 -25.94
C ALA A 182 -4.24 -7.72 -26.65
N CYS A 183 -5.49 -7.55 -26.22
CA CYS A 183 -6.66 -8.19 -26.83
C CYS A 183 -7.42 -7.30 -27.82
N TRP A 184 -6.83 -6.17 -28.26
CA TRP A 184 -7.50 -5.16 -29.08
C TRP A 184 -8.14 -5.71 -30.36
N GLY A 185 -7.43 -6.65 -31.02
CA GLY A 185 -7.91 -7.31 -32.24
C GLY A 185 -9.10 -8.25 -32.01
N SER A 186 -9.28 -8.76 -30.79
CA SER A 186 -10.35 -9.68 -30.42
C SER A 186 -11.62 -8.95 -29.94
N LEU A 187 -11.53 -7.68 -29.53
CA LEU A 187 -12.69 -6.90 -29.12
C LEU A 187 -13.68 -6.68 -30.26
N THR A 188 -14.98 -6.59 -29.96
CA THR A 188 -15.97 -6.08 -30.92
C THR A 188 -15.71 -4.59 -31.22
N GLU A 189 -16.39 -4.06 -32.25
CA GLU A 189 -16.37 -2.62 -32.52
C GLU A 189 -16.94 -1.79 -31.36
N ASN A 190 -17.99 -2.31 -30.69
CA ASN A 190 -18.54 -1.66 -29.51
C ASN A 190 -17.54 -1.68 -28.36
N GLY A 191 -16.86 -2.81 -28.14
CA GLY A 191 -15.80 -2.95 -27.14
C GLY A 191 -14.65 -2.00 -27.34
N ARG A 192 -14.16 -1.82 -28.57
CA ARG A 192 -13.11 -0.84 -28.89
C ARG A 192 -13.54 0.59 -28.58
N ARG A 193 -14.76 0.97 -28.95
CA ARG A 193 -15.31 2.30 -28.64
C ARG A 193 -15.44 2.51 -27.14
N LEU A 194 -16.01 1.53 -26.42
CA LEU A 194 -16.17 1.58 -24.96
C LEU A 194 -14.81 1.67 -24.25
N ALA A 195 -13.82 0.90 -24.69
CA ALA A 195 -12.46 0.93 -24.15
C ALA A 195 -11.84 2.32 -24.31
N ALA A 196 -11.94 2.92 -25.49
CA ALA A 196 -11.42 4.26 -25.76
C ALA A 196 -12.13 5.34 -24.93
N GLU A 197 -13.47 5.28 -24.82
CA GLU A 197 -14.27 6.20 -24.00
C GLU A 197 -13.87 6.11 -22.53
N ARG A 198 -13.86 4.90 -21.95
CA ARG A 198 -13.54 4.69 -20.53
C ARG A 198 -12.09 5.01 -20.20
N ALA A 199 -11.17 4.81 -21.15
CA ALA A 199 -9.79 5.26 -21.01
C ALA A 199 -9.69 6.79 -20.97
N ALA A 200 -10.37 7.49 -21.87
CA ALA A 200 -10.37 8.95 -21.93
C ALA A 200 -11.01 9.58 -20.67
N GLU A 201 -12.01 8.92 -20.10
CA GLU A 201 -12.67 9.35 -18.86
C GLU A 201 -11.90 8.99 -17.58
N GLY A 202 -10.82 8.21 -17.67
CA GLY A 202 -10.09 7.71 -16.49
C GLY A 202 -10.85 6.65 -15.67
N ARG A 203 -11.84 5.99 -16.28
CA ARG A 203 -12.80 5.07 -15.62
C ARG A 203 -12.46 3.59 -15.77
N LEU A 204 -11.30 3.27 -16.35
CA LEU A 204 -10.87 1.87 -16.54
C LEU A 204 -10.75 1.10 -15.23
N ALA A 205 -10.55 1.76 -14.09
CA ALA A 205 -10.48 1.10 -12.78
C ALA A 205 -11.85 0.69 -12.20
N GLU A 206 -12.97 1.13 -12.78
CA GLU A 206 -14.28 0.81 -12.24
C GLU A 206 -14.61 -0.68 -12.44
N ALA A 207 -15.09 -1.35 -11.39
CA ALA A 207 -15.43 -2.78 -11.45
C ALA A 207 -16.41 -3.11 -12.60
N GLU A 208 -17.44 -2.27 -12.79
CA GLU A 208 -18.41 -2.44 -13.88
C GLU A 208 -17.77 -2.27 -15.26
N CYS A 209 -16.85 -1.31 -15.42
CA CYS A 209 -16.15 -1.11 -16.69
C CYS A 209 -15.39 -2.37 -17.12
N GLY A 210 -14.71 -3.04 -16.19
CA GLY A 210 -14.01 -4.30 -16.46
C GLY A 210 -14.94 -5.41 -16.95
N ARG A 211 -16.11 -5.56 -16.32
CA ARG A 211 -17.12 -6.56 -16.71
C ARG A 211 -17.74 -6.27 -18.08
N LEU A 212 -18.06 -5.01 -18.36
CA LEU A 212 -18.59 -4.61 -19.66
C LEU A 212 -17.58 -4.90 -20.77
N LEU A 213 -16.30 -4.58 -20.56
CA LEU A 213 -15.24 -4.86 -21.54
C LEU A 213 -14.96 -6.34 -21.71
N ALA A 214 -15.02 -7.13 -20.64
CA ALA A 214 -14.90 -8.59 -20.71
C ALA A 214 -16.02 -9.22 -21.55
N ALA A 215 -17.23 -8.66 -21.51
CA ALA A 215 -18.37 -9.14 -22.31
C ALA A 215 -18.24 -8.85 -23.81
N GLU A 216 -17.32 -7.94 -24.19
CA GLU A 216 -17.04 -7.58 -25.58
C GLU A 216 -15.93 -8.42 -26.23
N LEU A 217 -15.50 -9.48 -25.54
CA LEU A 217 -14.59 -10.50 -26.07
C LEU A 217 -15.39 -11.75 -26.50
N PRO A 218 -15.02 -12.40 -27.62
CA PRO A 218 -15.64 -13.65 -28.03
C PRO A 218 -15.33 -14.76 -27.02
N ARG A 219 -16.20 -15.76 -26.95
CA ARG A 219 -16.02 -16.93 -26.07
C ARG A 219 -15.05 -17.94 -26.69
N GLY A 220 -14.26 -18.57 -25.83
CA GLY A 220 -13.34 -19.64 -26.19
C GLY A 220 -11.88 -19.19 -26.30
N GLY A 221 -10.96 -20.13 -26.07
CA GLY A 221 -9.53 -19.94 -26.29
C GLY A 221 -8.88 -18.97 -25.29
N THR A 222 -8.02 -18.09 -25.80
CA THR A 222 -7.27 -17.11 -25.01
C THR A 222 -8.13 -15.94 -24.54
N GLU A 223 -9.23 -15.66 -25.24
CA GLU A 223 -10.13 -14.54 -24.97
C GLU A 223 -10.89 -14.72 -23.66
N ASP A 224 -11.19 -15.95 -23.25
CA ASP A 224 -11.76 -16.24 -21.93
C ASP A 224 -10.79 -15.85 -20.80
N GLN A 225 -9.47 -15.95 -21.02
CA GLN A 225 -8.45 -15.55 -20.03
C GLN A 225 -8.37 -14.03 -19.90
N PHE A 226 -8.43 -13.31 -21.02
CA PHE A 226 -8.54 -11.84 -21.01
C PHE A 226 -9.84 -11.38 -20.34
N ALA A 227 -10.97 -12.02 -20.65
CA ALA A 227 -12.25 -11.72 -20.02
C ALA A 227 -12.22 -11.97 -18.51
N GLU A 228 -11.61 -13.09 -18.06
CA GLU A 228 -11.37 -13.38 -16.63
C GLU A 228 -10.61 -12.21 -15.99
N LEU A 229 -9.41 -11.88 -16.51
CA LEU A 229 -8.55 -10.83 -15.94
C LEU A 229 -9.19 -9.44 -15.93
N LEU A 230 -9.90 -9.06 -17.00
CA LEU A 230 -10.59 -7.75 -17.08
C LEU A 230 -11.70 -7.62 -16.04
N SER A 231 -12.40 -8.72 -15.75
CA SER A 231 -13.56 -8.74 -14.87
C SER A 231 -13.24 -8.61 -13.38
N ILE A 232 -12.00 -8.93 -12.97
CA ILE A 232 -11.60 -8.91 -11.56
C ILE A 232 -11.61 -7.45 -11.05
N PRO A 233 -12.30 -7.16 -9.92
CA PRO A 233 -12.41 -5.80 -9.41
C PRO A 233 -11.25 -5.36 -8.50
N PHE A 234 -10.58 -6.31 -7.83
CA PHE A 234 -9.48 -6.07 -6.87
C PHE A 234 -9.78 -5.11 -5.71
N ASP A 235 -11.05 -4.91 -5.33
CA ASP A 235 -11.45 -3.90 -4.33
C ASP A 235 -12.18 -4.49 -3.11
N GLY A 236 -12.15 -5.81 -2.95
CA GLY A 236 -12.82 -6.54 -1.88
C GLY A 236 -14.34 -6.64 -2.04
N SER A 237 -14.93 -6.22 -3.17
CA SER A 237 -16.37 -6.39 -3.42
C SER A 237 -16.77 -7.85 -3.73
N GLU A 238 -15.79 -8.67 -4.10
CA GLU A 238 -15.95 -10.08 -4.46
C GLU A 238 -14.94 -10.93 -3.64
N PRO A 239 -15.13 -12.26 -3.56
CA PRO A 239 -14.16 -13.14 -2.92
C PRO A 239 -12.74 -12.92 -3.47
N PRO A 240 -11.71 -12.87 -2.61
CA PRO A 240 -10.35 -12.59 -3.05
C PRO A 240 -9.87 -13.56 -4.13
N CYS A 241 -9.31 -13.04 -5.22
CA CYS A 241 -8.72 -13.87 -6.28
C CYS A 241 -7.32 -14.36 -5.92
N ASP A 242 -6.88 -15.46 -6.55
CA ASP A 242 -5.51 -15.95 -6.45
C ASP A 242 -4.55 -15.07 -7.27
N MET A 243 -3.70 -14.31 -6.58
CA MET A 243 -2.75 -13.40 -7.21
C MET A 243 -1.63 -14.12 -7.99
N ASP A 244 -1.26 -15.34 -7.61
CA ASP A 244 -0.24 -16.12 -8.32
C ASP A 244 -0.80 -16.61 -9.67
N ARG A 245 -2.08 -17.00 -9.68
CA ARG A 245 -2.82 -17.29 -10.91
C ARG A 245 -2.93 -16.05 -11.79
N VAL A 246 -3.32 -14.90 -11.23
CA VAL A 246 -3.42 -13.63 -11.98
C VAL A 246 -2.10 -13.28 -12.65
N GLN A 247 -0.98 -13.31 -11.91
CA GLN A 247 0.33 -13.05 -12.49
C GLN A 247 0.72 -14.07 -13.56
N SER A 248 0.37 -15.35 -13.37
CA SER A 248 0.67 -16.40 -14.34
C SER A 248 -0.10 -16.21 -15.64
N LEU A 249 -1.39 -15.88 -15.56
CA LEU A 249 -2.21 -15.55 -16.74
C LEU A 249 -1.69 -14.30 -17.46
N LEU A 250 -1.33 -13.24 -16.73
CA LEU A 250 -0.70 -12.06 -17.34
C LEU A 250 0.58 -12.42 -18.10
N ARG A 251 1.46 -13.24 -17.50
CA ARG A 251 2.71 -13.69 -18.14
C ARG A 251 2.47 -14.50 -19.41
N LEU A 252 1.43 -15.33 -19.47
CA LEU A 252 1.07 -16.07 -20.69
C LEU A 252 0.77 -15.14 -21.87
N HIS A 253 0.31 -13.92 -21.58
CA HIS A 253 0.04 -12.88 -22.57
C HIS A 253 1.17 -11.85 -22.71
N SER A 254 2.38 -12.16 -22.22
CA SER A 254 3.53 -11.23 -22.21
C SER A 254 3.26 -9.92 -21.45
N LEU A 255 2.35 -9.96 -20.48
CA LEU A 255 2.03 -8.87 -19.56
C LEU A 255 2.58 -9.18 -18.17
N GLY A 256 2.58 -8.18 -17.30
CA GLY A 256 2.98 -8.34 -15.92
C GLY A 256 2.42 -7.24 -15.02
N LEU A 257 2.59 -7.48 -13.72
CA LEU A 257 2.45 -6.49 -12.67
C LEU A 257 3.86 -6.07 -12.25
N ASP A 258 4.11 -4.77 -12.20
CA ASP A 258 5.28 -4.32 -11.44
C ASP A 258 5.06 -4.55 -9.92
N SER A 259 6.11 -4.38 -9.13
CA SER A 259 6.02 -4.63 -7.68
C SER A 259 5.01 -3.72 -6.96
N TRP A 260 4.80 -2.50 -7.45
CA TRP A 260 3.81 -1.58 -6.88
C TRP A 260 2.39 -1.99 -7.22
N GLU A 261 2.11 -2.26 -8.49
CA GLU A 261 0.82 -2.76 -8.97
C GLU A 261 0.45 -4.06 -8.25
N HIS A 262 1.41 -4.97 -8.08
CA HIS A 262 1.18 -6.19 -7.33
C HIS A 262 0.79 -5.90 -5.87
N ALA A 263 1.52 -5.05 -5.16
CA ALA A 263 1.20 -4.73 -3.76
C ALA A 263 -0.17 -4.05 -3.62
N VAL A 264 -0.47 -3.08 -4.48
CA VAL A 264 -1.75 -2.35 -4.46
C VAL A 264 -2.93 -3.28 -4.74
N LEU A 265 -2.85 -4.13 -5.77
CA LEU A 265 -3.94 -5.03 -6.15
C LEU A 265 -4.06 -6.22 -5.19
N ALA A 266 -2.95 -6.81 -4.74
CA ALA A 266 -2.96 -7.93 -3.81
C ALA A 266 -3.53 -7.54 -2.44
N THR A 267 -3.18 -6.35 -1.94
CA THR A 267 -3.76 -5.86 -0.68
C THR A 267 -5.21 -5.44 -0.84
N SER A 268 -5.56 -4.76 -1.94
CA SER A 268 -6.93 -4.30 -2.19
C SER A 268 -7.91 -5.45 -2.42
N ASN A 269 -7.41 -6.61 -2.86
CA ASN A 269 -8.17 -7.87 -2.95
C ASN A 269 -8.79 -8.29 -1.61
N TYR A 270 -8.23 -7.88 -0.47
CA TYR A 270 -8.74 -8.18 0.88
C TYR A 270 -9.25 -6.96 1.64
N PHE A 271 -8.72 -5.77 1.34
CA PHE A 271 -9.00 -4.53 2.05
C PHE A 271 -9.49 -3.47 1.06
N PRO A 272 -10.76 -3.04 1.13
CA PRO A 272 -11.28 -2.08 0.16
C PRO A 272 -10.44 -0.80 0.09
N PRO A 273 -10.03 -0.38 -1.12
CA PRO A 273 -9.17 0.78 -1.29
C PRO A 273 -9.96 2.10 -1.19
N MET A 274 -9.23 3.19 -0.90
CA MET A 274 -9.69 4.54 -1.19
C MET A 274 -9.77 4.72 -2.72
N ARG A 275 -10.87 5.33 -3.18
CA ARG A 275 -11.14 5.60 -4.59
C ARG A 275 -11.03 7.09 -4.87
#